data_AF-A0A956EK80-F1
#
_entry.id   AF-A0A956EK80-F1
#
_cell.length_a   1.000
_cell.length_b   1.000
_cell.length_c   1.000
_cell.angle_alpha   90.00
_cell.angle_beta   90.00
_cell.angle_gamma   90.00
#
_symmetry.space_group_name_H-M   'P 1'
#
loop_
_entity.id
_entity.type
_entity.pdbx_description
1 polymer ?
#
loop_
_entity_poly.entity_id
_entity_poly.type
_entity_poly.pdbx_seq_one_letter_code
_entity_poly.pdbx_strand_id
1 'polypeptide(L)'
;MSESYYKVMDGKKYDRGMLTLADEATAGQGDGRISLDDARKLITAVTDGGRYTDVEKETMAYIRDNYRFTDEADEWLRTEIRRWAAAK
;
A
#
# COMPACT_ATOMS: atom_id res chain seq x y z
N MET A 1 -23.57 -1.47 -6.49
CA MET A 1 -22.63 -2.36 -7.19
C MET A 1 -21.48 -2.60 -6.24
N SER A 2 -21.26 -3.83 -5.76
CA SER A 2 -20.13 -4.14 -4.89
C SER A 2 -18.85 -4.05 -5.72
N GLU A 3 -18.08 -2.97 -5.55
CA GLU A 3 -16.71 -2.93 -6.04
C GLU A 3 -15.97 -4.15 -5.49
N SER A 4 -15.38 -4.94 -6.38
CA SER A 4 -14.69 -6.16 -5.97
C SER A 4 -13.54 -5.79 -5.05
N TYR A 5 -13.52 -6.38 -3.85
CA TYR A 5 -12.48 -6.17 -2.83
C TYR A 5 -11.05 -6.38 -3.38
N TYR A 6 -10.92 -7.22 -4.41
CA TYR A 6 -9.67 -7.45 -5.13
C TYR A 6 -9.69 -6.85 -6.54
N LYS A 7 -8.51 -6.41 -6.99
CA LYS A 7 -8.17 -6.13 -8.39
C LYS A 7 -7.35 -7.29 -8.94
N VAL A 8 -7.73 -7.85 -10.08
CA VAL A 8 -6.97 -8.93 -10.72
C VAL A 8 -6.14 -8.34 -11.85
N MET A 9 -4.82 -8.50 -11.81
CA MET A 9 -3.89 -8.07 -12.86
C MET A 9 -2.97 -9.25 -13.17
N ASP A 10 -2.85 -9.61 -14.44
CA ASP A 10 -2.03 -10.77 -14.90
C ASP A 10 -2.30 -12.09 -14.16
N GLY A 11 -3.57 -12.33 -13.82
CA GLY A 11 -3.99 -13.54 -13.07
C GLY A 11 -3.67 -13.51 -11.57
N LYS A 12 -3.01 -12.46 -11.07
CA LYS A 12 -2.74 -12.24 -9.65
C LYS A 12 -3.80 -11.35 -9.03
N LYS A 13 -4.12 -11.62 -7.77
CA LYS A 13 -5.07 -10.82 -6.98
C LYS A 13 -4.31 -9.80 -6.17
N TYR A 14 -4.79 -8.57 -6.20
CA TYR A 14 -4.28 -7.44 -5.44
C TYR A 14 -5.40 -6.82 -4.62
N ASP A 15 -5.05 -6.26 -3.47
CA ASP A 15 -5.99 -5.50 -2.65
C ASP A 15 -6.35 -4.20 -3.37
N ARG A 16 -7.64 -4.00 -3.65
CA ARG A 16 -8.08 -2.81 -4.37
C ARG A 16 -7.89 -1.55 -3.54
N GLY A 17 -8.16 -1.60 -2.24
CA GLY A 17 -8.07 -0.44 -1.35
C GLY A 17 -6.65 0.10 -1.26
N MET A 18 -5.66 -0.79 -1.14
CA MET A 18 -4.25 -0.41 -1.14
C MET A 18 -3.82 0.26 -2.46
N LEU A 19 -4.28 -0.26 -3.60
CA LEU A 19 -3.96 0.31 -4.91
C LEU A 19 -4.63 1.67 -5.10
N THR A 20 -5.89 1.82 -4.71
CA THR A 20 -6.59 3.11 -4.77
C THR A 20 -5.87 4.17 -3.95
N LEU A 21 -5.40 3.83 -2.74
CA LEU A 21 -4.64 4.77 -1.91
C LEU A 21 -3.31 5.19 -2.56
N ALA A 22 -2.61 4.27 -3.21
CA ALA A 22 -1.38 4.58 -3.95
C ALA A 22 -1.65 5.46 -5.19
N ASP A 23 -2.72 5.17 -5.92
CA ASP A 23 -3.20 5.99 -7.04
C ASP A 23 -3.56 7.41 -6.57
N GLU A 24 -4.35 7.54 -5.50
CA GLU A 24 -4.72 8.85 -4.95
C GLU A 24 -3.52 9.65 -4.44
N ALA A 25 -2.57 8.99 -3.77
CA ALA A 25 -1.35 9.60 -3.27
C ALA A 25 -0.48 10.18 -4.40
N THR A 26 -0.51 9.59 -5.60
CA THR A 26 0.29 10.04 -6.75
C THR A 26 -0.49 10.88 -7.76
N ALA A 27 -1.82 10.83 -7.76
CA ALA A 27 -2.69 11.62 -8.63
C ALA A 27 -2.95 13.05 -8.13
N GLY A 28 -2.62 13.36 -6.87
CA GLY A 28 -2.83 14.67 -6.25
C GLY A 28 -1.91 15.79 -6.75
N GLN A 29 -2.09 16.99 -6.19
CA GLN A 29 -1.18 18.13 -6.40
C GLN A 29 0.08 17.94 -5.55
N GLY A 30 1.13 17.38 -6.14
CA GLY A 30 2.41 17.11 -5.50
C GLY A 30 3.50 16.83 -6.52
N ASP A 31 4.60 16.23 -6.08
CA ASP A 31 5.72 15.83 -6.95
C ASP A 31 5.55 14.41 -7.54
N GLY A 32 4.35 13.84 -7.43
CA GLY A 32 4.01 12.50 -7.90
C GLY A 32 4.61 11.37 -7.07
N ARG A 33 5.05 11.66 -5.83
CA ARG A 33 5.55 10.65 -4.89
C ARG A 33 4.62 10.49 -3.70
N ILE A 34 4.56 9.27 -3.18
CA ILE A 34 3.88 8.93 -1.93
C ILE A 34 4.65 9.61 -0.79
N SER A 35 3.99 10.56 -0.13
CA SER A 35 4.52 11.30 1.01
C SER A 35 4.46 10.46 2.29
N LEU A 36 5.07 10.95 3.37
CA LEU A 36 4.97 10.28 4.68
C LEU A 36 3.51 10.19 5.17
N ASP A 37 2.70 11.22 4.93
CA ASP A 37 1.29 11.21 5.32
C ASP A 37 0.46 10.22 4.50
N ASP A 38 0.82 10.02 3.23
CA ASP A 38 0.18 8.99 2.40
C ASP A 38 0.62 7.58 2.80
N ALA A 39 1.90 7.40 3.15
CA ALA A 39 2.40 6.15 3.70
C ALA A 39 1.69 5.77 5.03
N ARG A 40 1.34 6.75 5.87
CA ARG A 40 0.53 6.54 7.09
C ARG A 40 -0.88 6.04 6.79
N LYS A 41 -1.53 6.57 5.76
CA LYS A 41 -2.83 6.06 5.30
C LYS A 41 -2.68 4.63 4.77
N LEU A 42 -1.64 4.39 3.97
CA LEU A 42 -1.38 3.08 3.36
C LEU A 42 -1.13 2.00 4.42
N ILE A 43 -0.31 2.25 5.45
CA ILE A 43 -0.08 1.27 6.52
C ILE A 43 -1.35 1.00 7.32
N THR A 44 -2.21 2.01 7.51
CA THR A 44 -3.49 1.83 8.19
C THR A 44 -4.36 0.86 7.39
N ALA A 45 -4.49 1.03 6.07
CA ALA A 45 -5.22 0.11 5.21
C ALA A 45 -4.67 -1.32 5.23
N VAL A 46 -3.34 -1.47 5.26
CA VAL A 46 -2.67 -2.77 5.37
C VAL A 46 -2.94 -3.46 6.71
N THR A 47 -3.05 -2.70 7.80
CA THR A 47 -3.11 -3.24 9.16
C THR A 47 -4.54 -3.35 9.71
N ASP A 48 -5.49 -2.59 9.18
CA ASP A 48 -6.91 -2.57 9.59
C ASP A 48 -7.61 -3.91 9.30
N GLY A 49 -7.23 -4.59 8.21
CA GLY A 49 -7.66 -5.96 7.92
C GLY A 49 -7.19 -7.00 8.94
N GLY A 50 -6.28 -6.63 9.84
CA GLY A 50 -5.76 -7.46 10.94
C GLY A 50 -4.91 -8.65 10.50
N ARG A 51 -4.70 -8.82 9.19
CA ARG A 51 -3.94 -9.89 8.54
C ARG A 51 -3.02 -9.27 7.48
N TYR A 52 -1.90 -9.93 7.22
CA TYR A 52 -0.99 -9.60 6.14
C TYR A 52 -0.75 -10.86 5.32
N THR A 53 -1.80 -11.20 4.60
CA THR A 53 -1.95 -12.30 3.65
C THR A 53 -1.03 -12.13 2.45
N ASP A 54 -0.91 -13.17 1.64
CA ASP A 54 -0.06 -13.13 0.45
C ASP A 54 -0.56 -12.10 -0.57
N VAL A 55 -1.86 -11.81 -0.62
CA VAL A 55 -2.42 -10.75 -1.46
C VAL A 55 -1.95 -9.37 -1.00
N GLU A 56 -1.98 -9.06 0.30
CA GLU A 56 -1.50 -7.78 0.82
C GLU A 56 0.02 -7.61 0.63
N LYS A 57 0.78 -8.70 0.73
CA LYS A 57 2.23 -8.72 0.42
C LYS A 57 2.49 -8.46 -1.05
N GLU A 58 1.81 -9.18 -1.96
CA GLU A 58 1.94 -8.97 -3.40
C GLU A 58 1.50 -7.56 -3.80
N THR A 59 0.47 -7.02 -3.15
CA THR A 59 0.01 -5.65 -3.39
C THR A 59 1.01 -4.61 -2.91
N MET A 60 1.58 -4.78 -1.71
CA MET A 60 2.64 -3.90 -1.23
C MET A 60 3.89 -3.96 -2.12
N ALA A 61 4.27 -5.14 -2.59
CA ALA A 61 5.37 -5.31 -3.54
C ALA A 61 5.09 -4.55 -4.84
N TYR A 62 3.89 -4.74 -5.42
CA TYR A 62 3.46 -4.01 -6.60
C TYR A 62 3.51 -2.49 -6.39
N ILE A 63 3.04 -1.99 -5.25
CA ILE A 63 3.05 -0.56 -4.95
C ILE A 63 4.49 -0.03 -4.89
N ARG A 64 5.41 -0.76 -4.24
CA ARG A 64 6.82 -0.35 -4.18
C ARG A 64 7.54 -0.37 -5.52
N ASP A 65 7.16 -1.28 -6.41
CA ASP A 65 7.78 -1.41 -7.72
C ASP A 65 7.23 -0.39 -8.73
N ASN A 66 5.97 0.04 -8.58
CA ASN A 66 5.28 0.89 -9.57
C ASN A 66 5.10 2.35 -9.13
N TYR A 67 5.14 2.64 -7.83
CA TYR A 67 4.95 3.99 -7.30
C TYR A 67 6.24 4.50 -6.68
N ARG A 68 6.46 5.81 -6.80
CA ARG A 68 7.60 6.47 -6.17
C ARG A 68 7.22 6.93 -4.79
N PHE A 69 8.13 6.78 -3.85
CA PHE A 69 8.02 7.27 -2.49
C PHE A 69 9.02 8.41 -2.28
N THR A 70 8.75 9.29 -1.31
CA THR A 70 9.84 10.06 -0.73
C THR A 70 10.72 9.13 0.10
N ASP A 71 12.00 9.49 0.27
CA ASP A 71 12.94 8.65 1.03
C ASP A 71 12.44 8.42 2.46
N GLU A 72 11.91 9.48 3.10
CA GLU A 72 11.30 9.42 4.43
C GLU A 72 10.08 8.48 4.47
N ALA A 73 9.22 8.51 3.46
CA ALA A 73 8.04 7.66 3.41
C ALA A 73 8.39 6.18 3.21
N ASP A 74 9.36 5.87 2.34
CA ASP A 74 9.79 4.49 2.10
C ASP A 74 10.45 3.87 3.34
N GLU A 75 11.37 4.61 3.99
CA GLU A 75 12.04 4.14 5.21
C GLU A 75 11.04 3.92 6.36
N TRP A 76 10.13 4.87 6.55
CA TRP A 76 9.10 4.79 7.59
C TRP A 76 8.16 3.60 7.35
N LEU A 77 7.61 3.48 6.13
CA LEU A 77 6.69 2.40 5.78
C LEU A 77 7.33 1.01 5.93
N ARG A 78 8.59 0.85 5.52
CA ARG A 78 9.33 -0.41 5.71
C ARG A 78 9.50 -0.75 7.19
N THR A 79 9.80 0.24 8.01
CA THR A 79 9.98 0.06 9.45
C THR A 79 8.67 -0.36 10.11
N GLU A 80 7.56 0.30 9.78
CA GLU A 80 6.26 0.01 10.39
C GLU A 80 5.71 -1.35 9.96
N ILE A 81 5.83 -1.74 8.68
CA ILE A 81 5.44 -3.09 8.24
C ILE A 81 6.25 -4.16 8.99
N ARG A 82 7.56 -3.97 9.16
CA ARG A 82 8.41 -4.91 9.91
C ARG A 82 7.99 -5.00 11.36
N ARG A 83 7.73 -3.87 12.02
CA ARG A 83 7.27 -3.82 13.42
C ARG A 83 5.94 -4.53 13.59
N TRP A 84 4.97 -4.23 12.73
CA TRP A 84 3.66 -4.84 12.79
C TRP A 84 3.73 -6.36 12.54
N ALA A 85 4.50 -6.79 11.53
CA ALA A 85 4.68 -8.20 11.21
C ALA A 85 5.40 -8.99 12.31
N ALA A 86 6.30 -8.34 13.08
CA ALA A 86 6.96 -8.95 14.22
C ALA A 86 6.06 -9.04 15.47
N ALA A 87 5.00 -8.24 15.54
CA ALA A 87 4.05 -8.20 16.66
C ALA A 87 2.83 -9.13 16.47
N LYS A 88 2.74 -9.83 15.33
CA LYS A 88 1.68 -10.78 14.97
C LYS A 88 2.18 -12.21 15.00
#